data_AF-A0A7S3E950-F1
#
_entry.id   AF-A0A7S3E950-F1
#
_cell.length_a   1.000
_cell.length_b   1.000
_cell.length_c   1.000
_cell.angle_alpha   90.00
_cell.angle_beta   90.00
_cell.angle_gamma   90.00
#
_symmetry.space_group_name_H-M   'P 1'
#
loop_
_entity.id
_entity.type
_entity.pdbx_description
1 polymer ?
#
loop_
_entity_poly.entity_id
_entity_poly.type
_entity_poly.pdbx_seq_one_letter_code
_entity_poly.pdbx_strand_id
1 'polypeptide(L)'
;MDSAASASSQISIRVMMVSGHSSKYIGDPGSVEYYLDEIDVLSNPGSLARTLGASLLKYQENVDDYFGLSMAMRGIATILEVVHQGKNSDSVSILQQIKKLNTSKVEEVLYSNLESLQGILRNHAQIPRTLKVHLVELFMNMVRICSRAHAHKLVESEVFKDLVDVFFEYDSQPIVHKYASTALIAALQKNLAEVRHSLLCDTPLVVKLVDEWNRMDIGNSKKARQSNAGEIVDIVICIRDAMKYSKITKEEVTAAIGDEAYKEFRHLCNKQLPMMEEMRLSRVF
;
A
#
# COMPACT_ATOMS: atom_id res chain seq x y z
N MET A 1 -24.21 21.97 42.35
CA MET A 1 -22.77 21.93 42.01
C MET A 1 -22.59 20.74 41.10
N ASP A 2 -22.62 21.04 39.81
CA ASP A 2 -22.71 20.09 38.72
C ASP A 2 -21.42 19.28 38.59
N SER A 3 -21.55 17.95 38.61
CA SER A 3 -20.50 17.05 38.21
C SER A 3 -20.36 17.15 36.70
N ALA A 4 -19.34 17.88 36.23
CA ALA A 4 -18.89 17.82 34.86
C ALA A 4 -18.43 16.38 34.58
N ALA A 5 -19.31 15.59 33.96
CA ALA A 5 -18.96 14.32 33.37
C ALA A 5 -17.84 14.59 32.37
N SER A 6 -16.63 14.11 32.67
CA SER A 6 -15.56 14.10 31.69
C SER A 6 -16.00 13.14 30.59
N ALA A 7 -16.50 13.71 29.50
CA ALA A 7 -16.73 12.99 28.27
C ALA A 7 -15.35 12.52 27.76
N SER A 8 -14.97 11.32 28.21
CA SER A 8 -13.90 10.53 27.60
C SER A 8 -14.35 10.27 26.16
N SER A 9 -13.87 11.08 25.23
CA SER A 9 -14.09 10.91 23.80
C SER A 9 -13.42 9.61 23.33
N GLN A 10 -14.11 8.48 23.49
CA GLN A 10 -13.77 7.23 22.83
C GLN A 10 -14.09 7.40 21.35
N ILE A 11 -13.06 7.42 20.50
CA ILE A 11 -13.24 7.30 19.06
C ILE A 11 -13.52 5.81 18.81
N SER A 12 -14.79 5.46 18.64
CA SER A 12 -15.18 4.12 18.20
C SER A 12 -15.07 4.09 16.67
N ILE A 13 -14.07 3.39 16.14
CA ILE A 13 -14.02 3.07 14.71
C ILE A 13 -14.87 1.82 14.52
N ARG A 14 -16.13 2.01 14.15
CA ARG A 14 -17.04 0.91 13.80
C ARG A 14 -16.86 0.60 12.34
N VAL A 15 -16.23 -0.53 12.02
CA VAL A 15 -16.25 -1.08 10.67
C VAL A 15 -17.51 -1.93 10.56
N MET A 16 -18.56 -1.35 9.98
CA MET A 16 -19.81 -2.05 9.75
C MET A 16 -19.63 -2.98 8.55
N MET A 17 -19.37 -4.26 8.80
CA MET A 17 -19.32 -5.25 7.73
C MET A 17 -20.74 -5.69 7.42
N VAL A 18 -21.26 -5.19 6.30
CA VAL A 18 -22.40 -5.82 5.65
C VAL A 18 -21.88 -7.11 5.01
N SER A 19 -22.66 -8.16 4.93
CA SER A 19 -22.36 -9.27 4.01
C SER A 19 -23.48 -9.25 2.99
N GLY A 20 -23.17 -8.79 1.78
CA GLY A 20 -24.16 -8.57 0.75
C GLY A 20 -24.43 -9.83 -0.07
N HIS A 21 -25.61 -10.42 0.13
CA HIS A 21 -26.57 -10.67 -0.96
C HIS A 21 -27.97 -10.30 -0.43
N SER A 22 -28.51 -9.19 -0.94
CA SER A 22 -29.89 -8.78 -0.73
C SER A 22 -30.43 -8.29 -2.07
N SER A 23 -30.73 -9.22 -2.96
CA SER A 23 -31.86 -9.03 -3.87
C SER A 23 -33.02 -9.79 -3.26
N LYS A 24 -34.11 -9.08 -2.98
CA LYS A 24 -35.32 -9.60 -2.34
C LYS A 24 -35.83 -10.83 -3.07
N TYR A 25 -35.78 -12.00 -2.43
CA TYR A 25 -36.79 -13.04 -2.58
C TYR A 25 -37.08 -13.60 -1.18
N ILE A 26 -38.21 -13.19 -0.64
CA ILE A 26 -38.76 -13.73 0.60
C ILE A 26 -39.25 -15.14 0.27
N GLY A 27 -38.65 -16.19 0.83
CA GLY A 27 -39.28 -17.52 0.85
C GLY A 27 -38.42 -18.78 0.76
N ASP A 28 -37.09 -18.76 0.85
CA ASP A 28 -36.29 -19.99 0.73
C ASP A 28 -35.79 -20.52 2.11
N PRO A 29 -36.02 -21.80 2.49
CA PRO A 29 -35.60 -22.39 3.77
C PRO A 29 -34.08 -22.63 3.92
N GLY A 30 -33.25 -21.96 3.13
CA GLY A 30 -31.79 -22.05 3.15
C GLY A 30 -31.08 -20.73 3.50
N SER A 31 -31.80 -19.72 3.97
CA SER A 31 -31.24 -18.39 4.24
C SER A 31 -30.23 -18.42 5.40
N VAL A 32 -28.97 -18.17 5.10
CA VAL A 32 -27.93 -17.87 6.09
C VAL A 32 -28.25 -16.49 6.68
N GLU A 33 -28.55 -16.44 7.98
CA GLU A 33 -28.69 -15.16 8.70
C GLU A 33 -27.34 -14.45 8.74
N TYR A 34 -27.32 -13.22 8.22
CA TYR A 34 -26.14 -12.36 8.20
C TYR A 34 -26.15 -11.43 9.41
N TYR A 35 -25.28 -11.69 10.38
CA TYR A 35 -25.17 -10.87 11.58
C TYR A 35 -24.26 -9.66 11.33
N LEU A 36 -24.79 -8.46 11.56
CA LEU A 36 -24.03 -7.22 11.63
C LEU A 36 -23.21 -7.23 12.94
N ASP A 37 -22.03 -7.84 12.93
CA ASP A 37 -21.14 -7.73 14.07
C ASP A 37 -20.52 -6.33 14.09
N GLU A 38 -20.88 -5.53 15.11
CA GLU A 38 -20.08 -4.37 15.49
C GLU A 38 -18.74 -4.87 16.04
N ILE A 39 -17.74 -4.98 15.16
CA ILE A 39 -16.39 -5.28 15.59
C ILE A 39 -15.85 -4.01 16.25
N ASP A 40 -15.66 -4.03 17.58
CA ASP A 40 -14.81 -3.03 18.24
C ASP A 40 -13.36 -3.29 17.84
N VAL A 41 -13.00 -2.61 16.76
CA VAL A 41 -11.78 -2.82 16.01
C VAL A 41 -10.53 -2.51 16.83
N LEU A 42 -10.63 -1.60 17.80
CA LEU A 42 -9.51 -1.20 18.66
C LEU A 42 -9.27 -2.21 19.80
N SER A 43 -10.32 -2.91 20.21
CA SER A 43 -10.30 -3.80 21.38
C SER A 43 -10.02 -5.26 21.01
N ASN A 44 -10.26 -5.69 19.76
CA ASN A 44 -10.07 -7.07 19.34
C ASN A 44 -9.52 -7.22 17.90
N PRO A 45 -8.24 -6.88 17.66
CA PRO A 45 -7.61 -7.03 16.33
C PRO A 45 -7.62 -8.48 15.81
N GLY A 46 -7.69 -9.47 16.70
CA GLY A 46 -7.78 -10.89 16.34
C GLY A 46 -9.12 -11.31 15.72
N SER A 47 -10.21 -10.61 15.99
CA SER A 47 -11.50 -10.88 15.31
C SER A 47 -11.47 -10.45 13.86
N LEU A 48 -10.92 -9.27 13.58
CA LEU A 48 -10.80 -8.77 12.21
C LEU A 48 -9.81 -9.59 11.37
N ALA A 49 -8.72 -10.04 12.00
CA ALA A 49 -7.79 -11.01 11.43
C ALA A 49 -8.49 -12.29 10.96
N ARG A 50 -9.34 -12.86 11.82
CA ARG A 50 -10.14 -14.03 11.50
C ARG A 50 -11.13 -13.75 10.38
N THR A 51 -11.75 -12.56 10.36
CA THR A 51 -12.63 -12.19 9.24
C THR A 51 -11.87 -12.05 7.93
N LEU A 52 -10.68 -11.44 7.93
CA LEU A 52 -9.85 -11.38 6.72
C LEU A 52 -9.47 -12.78 6.26
N GLY A 53 -8.96 -13.63 7.15
CA GLY A 53 -8.61 -15.02 6.82
C GLY A 53 -9.80 -15.81 6.28
N ALA A 54 -10.96 -15.71 6.92
CA ALA A 54 -12.19 -16.36 6.45
C ALA A 54 -12.66 -15.82 5.09
N SER A 55 -12.55 -14.51 4.87
CA SER A 55 -12.92 -13.89 3.59
C SER A 55 -11.95 -14.27 2.47
N LEU A 56 -10.65 -14.42 2.78
CA LEU A 56 -9.64 -14.91 1.84
C LEU A 56 -9.90 -16.36 1.44
N LEU A 57 -10.17 -17.24 2.41
CA LEU A 57 -10.53 -18.64 2.14
C LEU A 57 -11.79 -18.72 1.27
N LYS A 58 -12.83 -17.96 1.63
CA LYS A 58 -14.08 -17.94 0.86
C LYS A 58 -13.88 -17.42 -0.56
N TYR A 59 -13.04 -16.40 -0.74
CA TYR A 59 -12.66 -15.88 -2.05
C TYR A 59 -11.89 -16.91 -2.89
N GLN A 60 -11.00 -17.69 -2.27
CA GLN A 60 -10.27 -18.76 -2.94
C GLN A 60 -11.20 -19.91 -3.37
N GLU A 61 -12.22 -20.21 -2.58
CA GLU A 61 -13.24 -21.23 -2.89
C GLU A 61 -14.23 -20.74 -3.96
N ASN A 62 -14.58 -19.45 -3.93
CA ASN A 62 -15.52 -18.84 -4.85
C ASN A 62 -15.10 -17.40 -5.15
N VAL A 63 -14.53 -17.20 -6.34
CA VAL A 63 -14.01 -15.91 -6.80
C VAL A 63 -15.08 -14.82 -6.77
N ASP A 64 -16.38 -15.15 -6.79
CA ASP A 64 -17.46 -14.16 -6.86
C ASP A 64 -17.80 -13.44 -5.53
N ASP A 65 -17.26 -13.87 -4.38
CA ASP A 65 -17.52 -13.21 -3.09
C ASP A 65 -16.50 -12.10 -2.75
N TYR A 66 -16.51 -11.05 -3.58
CA TYR A 66 -15.61 -9.90 -3.42
C TYR A 66 -16.00 -8.96 -2.27
N PHE A 67 -17.27 -9.00 -1.81
CA PHE A 67 -17.80 -8.02 -0.86
C PHE A 67 -17.16 -8.18 0.52
N GLY A 68 -17.18 -9.40 1.08
CA GLY A 68 -16.62 -9.69 2.39
C GLY A 68 -15.13 -9.38 2.46
N LEU A 69 -14.39 -9.80 1.43
CA LEU A 69 -12.96 -9.53 1.31
C LEU A 69 -12.66 -8.03 1.22
N SER A 70 -13.40 -7.29 0.38
CA SER A 70 -13.25 -5.84 0.25
C SER A 70 -13.48 -5.11 1.58
N MET A 71 -14.50 -5.50 2.34
CA MET A 71 -14.80 -4.90 3.64
C MET A 71 -13.73 -5.22 4.68
N ALA A 72 -13.27 -6.47 4.74
CA ALA A 72 -12.20 -6.87 5.65
C ALA A 72 -10.91 -6.10 5.39
N MET A 73 -10.49 -5.99 4.11
CA MET A 73 -9.29 -5.24 3.73
C MET A 73 -9.39 -3.75 4.08
N ARG A 74 -10.52 -3.11 3.77
CA ARG A 74 -10.74 -1.69 4.09
C ARG A 74 -10.77 -1.44 5.60
N GLY A 75 -11.39 -2.34 6.36
CA GLY A 75 -11.40 -2.29 7.81
C GLY A 75 -9.98 -2.34 8.37
N ILE A 76 -9.15 -3.25 7.87
CA ILE A 76 -7.75 -3.34 8.29
C ILE A 76 -6.97 -2.09 7.88
N ALA A 77 -7.04 -1.68 6.61
CA ALA A 77 -6.37 -0.48 6.11
C ALA A 77 -6.67 0.75 6.99
N THR A 78 -7.92 0.94 7.39
CA THR A 78 -8.36 2.03 8.27
C THR A 78 -7.67 1.99 9.64
N ILE A 79 -7.52 0.80 10.24
CA ILE A 79 -6.82 0.65 11.53
C ILE A 79 -5.36 0.99 11.38
N LEU A 80 -4.73 0.49 10.34
CA LEU A 80 -3.31 0.74 10.10
C LEU A 80 -3.05 2.22 9.92
N GLU A 81 -3.94 2.90 9.20
CA GLU A 81 -3.91 4.34 9.05
C GLU A 81 -4.06 5.04 10.40
N VAL A 82 -5.02 4.64 11.24
CA VAL A 82 -5.21 5.22 12.58
C VAL A 82 -4.00 4.97 13.49
N VAL A 83 -3.45 3.75 13.48
CA VAL A 83 -2.22 3.38 14.19
C VAL A 83 -1.05 4.25 13.73
N HIS A 84 -0.93 4.46 12.42
CA HIS A 84 0.16 5.23 11.82
C HIS A 84 0.01 6.74 12.07
N GLN A 85 -1.18 7.31 11.85
CA GLN A 85 -1.49 8.72 12.08
C GLN A 85 -1.41 9.07 13.56
N GLY A 86 -1.89 8.21 14.45
CA GLY A 86 -1.83 8.50 15.87
C GLY A 86 -0.48 8.21 16.52
N LYS A 87 0.47 7.53 15.87
CA LYS A 87 1.90 7.62 16.23
C LYS A 87 2.44 9.05 16.09
N ASN A 88 1.82 9.88 15.25
CA ASN A 88 2.19 11.27 14.98
C ASN A 88 1.16 12.29 15.52
N SER A 89 0.17 11.87 16.31
CA SER A 89 -0.87 12.75 16.84
C SER A 89 -0.52 13.25 18.23
N ASP A 90 -0.63 14.56 18.45
CA ASP A 90 -0.51 15.19 19.78
C ASP A 90 -1.70 14.88 20.70
N SER A 91 -2.72 14.19 20.19
CA SER A 91 -3.91 13.82 20.96
C SER A 91 -3.62 12.65 21.91
N VAL A 92 -3.53 12.97 23.21
CA VAL A 92 -3.29 12.02 24.31
C VAL A 92 -4.29 10.85 24.30
N SER A 93 -5.55 11.08 23.91
CA SER A 93 -6.58 10.03 23.87
C SER A 93 -6.36 9.03 22.74
N ILE A 94 -5.94 9.50 21.55
CA ILE A 94 -5.61 8.65 20.40
C ILE A 94 -4.33 7.85 20.70
N LEU A 95 -3.31 8.49 21.28
CA LEU A 95 -2.08 7.82 21.72
C LEU A 95 -2.34 6.72 22.75
N GLN A 96 -3.22 6.97 23.73
CA GLN A 96 -3.61 5.96 24.72
C GLN A 96 -4.39 4.79 24.11
N GLN A 97 -5.21 5.04 23.09
CA GLN A 97 -5.95 3.99 22.37
C GLN A 97 -5.03 3.17 21.45
N ILE A 98 -4.06 3.81 20.78
CA ILE A 98 -3.05 3.11 19.97
C ILE A 98 -2.10 2.30 20.85
N LYS A 99 -1.74 2.80 22.04
CA LYS A 99 -0.99 2.00 23.02
C LYS A 99 -1.74 0.73 23.46
N LYS A 100 -3.07 0.72 23.38
CA LYS A 100 -3.89 -0.48 23.66
C LYS A 100 -3.97 -1.43 22.46
N LEU A 101 -3.83 -0.91 21.24
CA LEU A 101 -3.73 -1.73 20.03
C LEU A 101 -2.38 -2.44 19.99
N ASN A 102 -2.41 -3.76 20.04
CA ASN A 102 -1.21 -4.57 19.85
C ASN A 102 -0.84 -4.58 18.35
N THR A 103 -0.09 -3.55 17.92
CA THR A 103 0.33 -3.39 16.52
C THR A 103 1.14 -4.58 16.03
N SER A 104 1.92 -5.23 16.90
CA SER A 104 2.66 -6.44 16.57
C SER A 104 1.74 -7.58 16.15
N LYS A 105 0.59 -7.77 16.81
CA LYS A 105 -0.41 -8.79 16.44
C LYS A 105 -1.11 -8.45 15.12
N VAL A 106 -1.40 -7.17 14.88
CA VAL A 106 -2.00 -6.73 13.61
C VAL A 106 -1.03 -6.96 12.45
N GLU A 107 0.25 -6.61 12.64
CA GLU A 107 1.31 -6.93 11.69
C GLU A 107 1.40 -8.45 11.45
N GLU A 108 1.53 -9.25 12.51
CA GLU A 108 1.66 -10.72 12.40
C GLU A 108 0.54 -11.37 11.58
N VAL A 109 -0.70 -10.95 11.81
CA VAL A 109 -1.87 -11.38 11.03
C VAL A 109 -1.76 -11.02 9.56
N LEU A 110 -1.38 -9.77 9.26
CA LEU A 110 -1.30 -9.32 7.88
C LEU A 110 -0.19 -10.05 7.13
N TYR A 111 0.95 -10.22 7.79
CA TYR A 111 2.09 -10.91 7.22
C TYR A 111 1.91 -12.43 7.14
N SER A 112 1.00 -13.03 7.93
CA SER A 112 0.63 -14.45 7.75
C SER A 112 -0.33 -14.68 6.58
N ASN A 113 -1.00 -13.63 6.09
CA ASN A 113 -1.91 -13.68 4.94
C ASN A 113 -1.30 -13.07 3.66
N LEU A 114 -0.02 -12.67 3.71
CA LEU A 114 0.64 -11.92 2.65
C LEU A 114 0.65 -12.66 1.30
N GLU A 115 1.00 -13.94 1.30
CA GLU A 115 1.02 -14.76 0.09
C GLU A 115 -0.37 -14.88 -0.56
N SER A 116 -1.42 -15.08 0.25
CA SER A 116 -2.80 -15.13 -0.23
C SER A 116 -3.23 -13.80 -0.85
N LEU A 117 -2.97 -12.68 -0.17
CA LEU A 117 -3.27 -11.33 -0.67
C LEU A 117 -2.52 -11.04 -1.98
N GLN A 118 -1.28 -11.49 -2.06
CA GLN A 118 -0.46 -11.35 -3.26
C GLN A 118 -0.99 -12.21 -4.41
N GLY A 119 -1.39 -13.46 -4.16
CA GLY A 119 -2.00 -14.32 -5.17
C GLY A 119 -3.27 -13.69 -5.77
N ILE A 120 -4.07 -13.01 -4.94
CA ILE A 120 -5.24 -12.24 -5.42
C ILE A 120 -4.80 -11.06 -6.28
N LEU A 121 -3.74 -10.35 -5.86
CA LEU A 121 -3.18 -9.26 -6.63
C LEU A 121 -2.79 -9.76 -8.02
N ARG A 122 -1.91 -10.77 -8.12
CA ARG A 122 -1.40 -11.37 -9.38
C ARG A 122 -2.48 -11.82 -10.35
N ASN A 123 -3.64 -12.23 -9.87
CA ASN A 123 -4.81 -12.53 -10.70
C ASN A 123 -5.54 -11.26 -11.20
N HIS A 124 -4.78 -10.21 -11.51
CA HIS A 124 -5.24 -8.85 -11.74
C HIS A 124 -6.31 -8.71 -12.84
N ALA A 125 -6.33 -9.61 -13.82
CA ALA A 125 -7.27 -9.58 -14.93
C ALA A 125 -8.71 -9.93 -14.51
N GLN A 126 -8.86 -10.68 -13.42
CA GLN A 126 -10.16 -11.20 -12.97
C GLN A 126 -10.71 -10.45 -11.75
N ILE A 127 -9.87 -9.71 -11.02
CA ILE A 127 -10.33 -8.98 -9.83
C ILE A 127 -11.08 -7.69 -10.21
N PRO A 128 -12.24 -7.41 -9.59
CA PRO A 128 -12.95 -6.15 -9.76
C PRO A 128 -12.08 -4.95 -9.39
N ARG A 129 -12.30 -3.85 -10.10
CA ARG A 129 -11.56 -2.60 -9.91
C ARG A 129 -11.54 -2.11 -8.45
N THR A 130 -12.69 -2.18 -7.78
CA THR A 130 -12.83 -1.77 -6.38
C THR A 130 -11.98 -2.63 -5.44
N LEU A 131 -11.94 -3.95 -5.68
CA LEU A 131 -11.11 -4.87 -4.91
C LEU A 131 -9.63 -4.56 -5.10
N LYS A 132 -9.21 -4.29 -6.34
CA LYS A 132 -7.84 -3.91 -6.68
C LYS A 132 -7.39 -2.66 -5.93
N VAL A 133 -8.22 -1.63 -5.88
CA VAL A 133 -7.94 -0.39 -5.12
C VAL A 133 -7.71 -0.70 -3.64
N HIS A 134 -8.63 -1.42 -3.00
CA HIS A 134 -8.50 -1.73 -1.57
C HIS A 134 -7.31 -2.65 -1.26
N LEU A 135 -6.97 -3.55 -2.17
CA LEU A 135 -5.83 -4.45 -2.03
C LEU A 135 -4.50 -3.68 -2.10
N VAL A 136 -4.36 -2.76 -3.07
CA VAL A 136 -3.16 -1.91 -3.18
C VAL A 136 -3.08 -0.91 -2.03
N GLU A 137 -4.20 -0.37 -1.57
CA GLU A 137 -4.27 0.47 -0.37
C GLU A 137 -3.83 -0.31 0.89
N LEU A 138 -4.26 -1.57 1.02
CA LEU A 138 -3.81 -2.44 2.12
C LEU A 138 -2.29 -2.66 2.05
N PHE A 139 -1.74 -2.97 0.87
CA PHE A 139 -0.29 -3.14 0.71
C PHE A 139 0.49 -1.85 1.02
N MET A 140 0.01 -0.70 0.58
CA MET A 140 0.58 0.60 0.96
C MET A 140 0.65 0.74 2.48
N ASN A 141 -0.45 0.44 3.17
CA ASN A 141 -0.51 0.54 4.63
C ASN A 141 0.40 -0.50 5.32
N MET A 142 0.46 -1.74 4.83
CA MET A 142 1.38 -2.77 5.32
C MET A 142 2.83 -2.31 5.19
N VAL A 143 3.23 -1.77 4.04
CA VAL A 143 4.57 -1.20 3.84
C VAL A 143 4.84 -0.06 4.81
N ARG A 144 3.89 0.88 4.99
CA ARG A 144 4.04 2.03 5.89
C ARG A 144 4.22 1.64 7.35
N ILE A 145 3.56 0.59 7.82
CA ILE A 145 3.68 0.15 9.23
C ILE A 145 4.78 -0.88 9.46
N CYS A 146 5.20 -1.62 8.43
CA CYS A 146 6.18 -2.72 8.52
C CYS A 146 7.32 -2.47 9.51
N SER A 147 7.42 -3.31 10.53
CA SER A 147 8.57 -3.34 11.42
C SER A 147 9.75 -4.07 10.78
N ARG A 148 10.93 -3.98 11.41
CA ARG A 148 12.12 -4.75 10.99
C ARG A 148 11.89 -6.25 11.04
N ALA A 149 11.10 -6.74 12.01
CA ALA A 149 10.83 -8.16 12.18
C ALA A 149 10.07 -8.78 11.00
N HIS A 150 9.31 -7.96 10.26
CA HIS A 150 8.49 -8.41 9.12
C HIS A 150 9.03 -7.94 7.77
N ALA A 151 10.16 -7.23 7.75
CA ALA A 151 10.76 -6.71 6.52
C ALA A 151 11.13 -7.83 5.55
N HIS A 152 11.71 -8.93 6.06
CA HIS A 152 12.07 -10.09 5.25
C HIS A 152 10.84 -10.69 4.54
N LYS A 153 9.68 -10.78 5.23
CA LYS A 153 8.47 -11.38 4.65
C LYS A 153 7.95 -10.57 3.46
N LEU A 154 8.02 -9.24 3.53
CA LEU A 154 7.68 -8.39 2.39
C LEU A 154 8.60 -8.67 1.20
N VAL A 155 9.90 -8.80 1.45
CA VAL A 155 10.89 -9.06 0.39
C VAL A 155 10.67 -10.45 -0.23
N GLU A 156 10.59 -11.49 0.59
CA GLU A 156 10.40 -12.88 0.14
C GLU A 156 9.09 -13.07 -0.61
N SER A 157 8.05 -12.34 -0.21
CA SER A 157 6.77 -12.40 -0.90
C SER A 157 6.80 -11.81 -2.30
N GLU A 158 7.85 -11.14 -2.77
CA GLU A 158 7.86 -10.43 -4.08
C GLU A 158 6.76 -9.35 -4.25
N VAL A 159 6.07 -8.92 -3.18
CA VAL A 159 4.98 -7.92 -3.27
C VAL A 159 5.43 -6.62 -3.95
N PHE A 160 6.71 -6.26 -3.81
CA PHE A 160 7.27 -5.08 -4.47
C PHE A 160 7.32 -5.21 -5.99
N LYS A 161 7.55 -6.41 -6.51
CA LYS A 161 7.48 -6.68 -7.95
C LYS A 161 6.07 -6.46 -8.47
N ASP A 162 5.07 -7.01 -7.79
CA ASP A 162 3.67 -6.83 -8.18
C ASP A 162 3.23 -5.35 -8.04
N LEU A 163 3.68 -4.63 -7.01
CA LEU A 163 3.40 -3.19 -6.86
C LEU A 163 4.03 -2.35 -7.98
N VAL A 164 5.25 -2.71 -8.41
CA VAL A 164 5.91 -2.07 -9.55
C VAL A 164 5.16 -2.37 -10.85
N ASP A 165 4.75 -3.62 -11.07
CA ASP A 165 3.94 -3.99 -12.24
C ASP A 165 2.62 -3.22 -12.25
N VAL A 166 1.92 -3.14 -11.11
CA VAL A 166 0.70 -2.34 -10.97
C VAL A 166 0.92 -0.86 -11.26
N PHE A 167 2.01 -0.29 -10.76
CA PHE A 167 2.33 1.13 -10.98
C PHE A 167 2.51 1.45 -12.48
N PHE A 168 3.24 0.62 -13.22
CA PHE A 168 3.51 0.87 -14.64
C PHE A 168 2.39 0.40 -15.58
N GLU A 169 1.62 -0.64 -15.23
CA GLU A 169 0.58 -1.19 -16.12
C GLU A 169 -0.76 -0.43 -16.04
N TYR A 170 -1.03 0.26 -14.91
CA TYR A 170 -2.35 0.85 -14.63
C TYR A 170 -2.38 2.38 -14.64
N ASP A 171 -1.67 3.02 -15.57
CA ASP A 171 -1.73 4.48 -15.77
C ASP A 171 -3.19 4.98 -15.94
N SER A 172 -4.04 4.19 -16.59
CA SER A 172 -5.47 4.51 -16.77
C SER A 172 -6.30 4.56 -15.47
N GLN A 173 -5.73 4.18 -14.32
CA GLN A 173 -6.41 4.14 -13.02
C GLN A 173 -5.67 4.99 -11.97
N PRO A 174 -5.94 6.31 -11.91
CA PRO A 174 -5.18 7.24 -11.07
C PRO A 174 -5.13 6.87 -9.57
N ILE A 175 -6.21 6.32 -9.02
CA ILE A 175 -6.25 5.91 -7.60
C ILE A 175 -5.34 4.71 -7.33
N VAL A 176 -5.37 3.69 -8.19
CA VAL A 176 -4.52 2.50 -8.05
C VAL A 176 -3.06 2.91 -8.16
N HIS A 177 -2.77 3.73 -9.17
CA HIS A 177 -1.45 4.31 -9.41
C HIS A 177 -0.94 5.09 -8.19
N LYS A 178 -1.77 5.99 -7.64
CA LYS A 178 -1.43 6.78 -6.46
C LYS A 178 -1.11 5.91 -5.23
N TYR A 179 -1.89 4.85 -4.98
CA TYR A 179 -1.60 3.97 -3.85
C TYR A 179 -0.33 3.14 -4.07
N ALA A 180 -0.12 2.63 -5.29
CA ALA A 180 1.10 1.90 -5.64
C ALA A 180 2.34 2.80 -5.50
N SER A 181 2.30 4.02 -6.04
CA SER A 181 3.40 4.99 -5.94
C SER A 181 3.69 5.36 -4.48
N THR A 182 2.65 5.62 -3.69
CA THR A 182 2.79 5.92 -2.26
C THR A 182 3.41 4.75 -1.50
N ALA A 183 3.06 3.51 -1.86
CA ALA A 183 3.66 2.31 -1.28
C ALA A 183 5.16 2.22 -1.59
N LEU A 184 5.55 2.40 -2.87
CA LEU A 184 6.93 2.36 -3.32
C LEU A 184 7.78 3.47 -2.67
N ILE A 185 7.25 4.69 -2.64
CA ILE A 185 7.89 5.84 -1.96
C ILE A 185 8.09 5.54 -0.48
N ALA A 186 7.05 5.05 0.22
CA ALA A 186 7.14 4.72 1.63
C ALA A 186 8.17 3.61 1.91
N ALA A 187 8.30 2.63 1.01
CA ALA A 187 9.29 1.57 1.11
C ALA A 187 10.72 2.09 0.95
N LEU A 188 10.95 2.98 -0.04
CA LEU A 188 12.26 3.60 -0.28
C LEU A 188 12.69 4.56 0.83
N GLN A 189 11.75 5.32 1.40
CA GLN A 189 12.02 6.26 2.48
C GLN A 189 12.22 5.57 3.83
N LYS A 190 11.72 4.34 3.99
CA LYS A 190 11.87 3.60 5.23
C LYS A 190 13.32 3.22 5.51
N ASN A 191 13.71 3.30 6.78
CA ASN A 191 15.01 2.85 7.25
C ASN A 191 15.06 1.31 7.44
N LEU A 192 14.65 0.57 6.40
CA LEU A 192 14.70 -0.89 6.30
C LEU A 192 15.65 -1.24 5.14
N ALA A 193 16.84 -1.74 5.47
CA ALA A 193 17.88 -1.99 4.46
C ALA A 193 17.48 -3.07 3.45
N GLU A 194 16.88 -4.17 3.92
CA GLU A 194 16.43 -5.29 3.08
C GLU A 194 15.36 -4.88 2.06
N VAL A 195 14.37 -4.09 2.49
CA VAL A 195 13.32 -3.57 1.60
C VAL A 195 13.91 -2.67 0.52
N ARG A 196 14.83 -1.78 0.89
CA ARG A 196 15.52 -0.92 -0.09
C ARG A 196 16.37 -1.74 -1.05
N HIS A 197 17.10 -2.74 -0.56
CA HIS A 197 17.88 -3.64 -1.41
C HIS A 197 16.97 -4.34 -2.42
N SER A 198 15.86 -4.91 -1.94
CA SER A 198 14.88 -5.58 -2.80
C SER A 198 14.34 -4.68 -3.92
N LEU A 199 14.01 -3.43 -3.61
CA LEU A 199 13.52 -2.49 -4.61
C LEU A 199 14.57 -2.04 -5.62
N LEU A 200 15.84 -1.94 -5.22
CA LEU A 200 16.92 -1.43 -6.07
C LEU A 200 17.65 -2.52 -6.88
N CYS A 201 17.69 -3.74 -6.36
CA CYS A 201 18.48 -4.84 -6.91
C CYS A 201 17.59 -5.99 -7.40
N ASP A 202 16.58 -6.38 -6.62
CA ASP A 202 15.82 -7.60 -6.88
C ASP A 202 14.55 -7.33 -7.72
N THR A 203 14.13 -6.06 -7.77
CA THR A 203 12.95 -5.58 -8.50
C THR A 203 13.37 -4.76 -9.72
N PRO A 204 12.69 -4.87 -10.89
CA PRO A 204 13.04 -4.10 -12.08
C PRO A 204 12.64 -2.61 -12.00
N LEU A 205 12.54 -2.04 -10.80
CA LEU A 205 12.03 -0.68 -10.58
C LEU A 205 12.86 0.37 -11.33
N VAL A 206 14.19 0.35 -11.17
CA VAL A 206 15.06 1.36 -11.79
C VAL A 206 15.00 1.28 -13.31
N VAL A 207 15.03 0.07 -13.87
CA VAL A 207 14.94 -0.16 -15.32
C VAL A 207 13.62 0.39 -15.87
N LYS A 208 12.49 0.00 -15.27
CA LYS A 208 11.17 0.47 -15.69
C LYS A 208 11.00 1.98 -15.55
N LEU A 209 11.59 2.60 -14.52
CA LEU A 209 11.59 4.06 -14.36
C LEU A 209 12.38 4.75 -15.47
N VAL A 210 13.55 4.25 -15.83
CA VAL A 210 14.35 4.80 -16.93
C VAL A 210 13.60 4.68 -18.25
N ASP A 211 13.04 3.51 -18.54
CA ASP A 211 12.24 3.27 -19.73
C ASP A 211 11.04 4.22 -19.81
N GLU A 212 10.30 4.35 -18.71
CA GLU A 212 9.13 5.23 -18.67
C GLU A 212 9.55 6.69 -18.79
N TRP A 213 10.60 7.11 -18.07
CA TRP A 213 11.14 8.47 -18.18
C TRP A 213 11.56 8.82 -19.61
N ASN A 214 12.19 7.89 -20.33
CA ASN A 214 12.58 8.09 -21.72
C ASN A 214 11.36 8.21 -22.66
N ARG A 215 10.20 7.62 -22.31
CA ARG A 215 8.93 7.80 -23.03
C ARG A 215 8.24 9.11 -22.68
N MET A 216 8.50 9.64 -21.49
CA MET A 216 8.12 11.01 -21.13
C MET A 216 8.93 11.98 -21.98
N ASP A 217 8.41 12.35 -23.14
CA ASP A 217 8.97 13.39 -24.00
C ASP A 217 8.81 14.76 -23.33
N ILE A 218 9.59 14.98 -22.26
CA ILE A 218 9.59 16.16 -21.39
C ILE A 218 9.90 17.44 -22.19
N GLY A 219 10.46 17.31 -23.40
CA GLY A 219 10.75 18.40 -24.33
C GLY A 219 9.56 18.87 -25.19
N ASN A 220 8.50 18.08 -25.37
CA ASN A 220 7.33 18.42 -26.20
C ASN A 220 6.04 18.55 -25.37
N SER A 221 5.90 19.71 -24.74
CA SER A 221 4.81 20.08 -23.81
C SER A 221 3.37 20.03 -24.34
N LYS A 222 3.12 19.69 -25.61
CA LYS A 222 1.78 19.72 -26.22
C LYS A 222 1.04 18.38 -26.23
N LYS A 223 1.71 17.27 -25.89
CA LYS A 223 1.09 15.92 -25.87
C LYS A 223 1.29 15.12 -24.60
N ALA A 224 2.06 15.62 -23.63
CA ALA A 224 2.22 14.96 -22.34
C ALA A 224 0.94 15.09 -21.48
N ARG A 225 -0.12 14.37 -21.86
CA ARG A 225 -1.06 13.84 -20.87
C ARG A 225 -0.29 12.76 -20.13
N GLN A 226 0.44 13.11 -19.09
CA GLN A 226 1.11 12.11 -18.27
C GLN A 226 0.63 12.30 -16.85
N SER A 227 -0.46 11.61 -16.53
CA SER A 227 -1.14 11.61 -15.23
C SER A 227 -0.23 11.31 -14.04
N ASN A 228 0.98 10.80 -14.31
CA ASN A 228 1.84 10.12 -13.35
C ASN A 228 3.26 10.71 -13.26
N ALA A 229 3.52 11.83 -13.96
CA ALA A 229 4.85 12.42 -14.03
C ALA A 229 5.38 12.82 -12.64
N GLY A 230 4.51 13.36 -11.78
CA GLY A 230 4.86 13.75 -10.42
C GLY A 230 5.31 12.57 -9.57
N GLU A 231 4.61 11.44 -9.64
CA GLU A 231 4.93 10.22 -8.91
C GLU A 231 6.22 9.57 -9.40
N ILE A 232 6.48 9.56 -10.71
CA ILE A 232 7.74 9.05 -11.27
C ILE A 232 8.91 9.89 -10.74
N VAL A 233 8.80 11.23 -10.80
CA VAL A 233 9.79 12.15 -10.23
C VAL A 233 10.02 11.86 -8.75
N ASP A 234 8.95 11.67 -7.97
CA ASP A 234 9.06 11.36 -6.54
C ASP A 234 9.80 10.06 -6.25
N ILE A 235 9.52 9.00 -7.01
CA ILE A 235 10.19 7.72 -6.85
C ILE A 235 11.68 7.87 -7.22
N VAL A 236 12.01 8.59 -8.30
CA VAL A 236 13.40 8.84 -8.72
C VAL A 236 14.18 9.60 -7.63
N ILE A 237 13.56 10.63 -7.02
CA ILE A 237 14.15 11.36 -5.88
C ILE A 237 14.44 10.39 -4.72
N CYS A 238 13.46 9.55 -4.38
CA CYS A 238 13.60 8.59 -3.29
C CYS A 238 14.70 7.57 -3.56
N ILE A 239 14.85 7.09 -4.79
CA ILE A 239 15.93 6.17 -5.19
C ILE A 239 17.29 6.88 -5.07
N ARG A 240 17.43 8.08 -5.63
CA ARG A 240 18.68 8.87 -5.54
C ARG A 240 19.10 9.04 -4.08
N ASP A 241 18.17 9.42 -3.22
CA ASP A 241 18.44 9.65 -1.82
C ASP A 241 18.74 8.33 -1.09
N ALA A 242 17.99 7.26 -1.37
CA ALA A 242 18.26 5.93 -0.85
C ALA A 242 19.68 5.45 -1.23
N MET A 243 20.12 5.66 -2.46
CA MET A 243 21.48 5.31 -2.90
C MET A 243 22.57 6.15 -2.23
N LYS A 244 22.28 7.40 -1.88
CA LYS A 244 23.23 8.28 -1.17
C LYS A 244 23.39 7.91 0.30
N TYR A 245 22.31 7.46 0.95
CA TYR A 245 22.25 7.27 2.41
C TYR A 245 22.18 5.81 2.86
N SER A 246 22.04 4.85 1.93
CA SER A 246 22.04 3.42 2.27
C SER A 246 23.44 2.81 2.17
N LYS A 247 23.59 1.62 2.75
CA LYS A 247 24.79 0.79 2.59
C LYS A 247 24.85 0.08 1.23
N ILE A 248 23.85 0.28 0.37
CA ILE A 248 23.78 -0.36 -0.94
C ILE A 248 24.80 0.35 -1.84
N THR A 249 25.76 -0.42 -2.31
CA THR A 249 26.87 0.06 -3.12
C THR A 249 26.42 0.32 -4.55
N LYS A 250 27.13 1.22 -5.23
CA LYS A 250 26.94 1.44 -6.67
C LYS A 250 27.13 0.14 -7.43
N GLU A 251 28.11 -0.65 -7.02
CA GLU A 251 28.50 -1.91 -7.63
C GLU A 251 27.36 -2.93 -7.57
N GLU A 252 26.67 -3.06 -6.43
CA GLU A 252 25.49 -3.94 -6.28
C GLU A 252 24.36 -3.54 -7.23
N VAL A 253 23.99 -2.26 -7.25
CA VAL A 253 22.91 -1.78 -8.13
C VAL A 253 23.30 -1.95 -9.60
N THR A 254 24.54 -1.61 -9.96
CA THR A 254 25.04 -1.76 -11.34
C THR A 254 25.04 -3.21 -11.80
N ALA A 255 25.43 -4.14 -10.90
CA ALA A 255 25.40 -5.57 -11.20
C ALA A 255 23.97 -6.08 -11.41
N ALA A 256 23.00 -5.54 -10.67
CA ALA A 256 21.60 -5.96 -10.77
C ALA A 256 20.90 -5.43 -12.02
N ILE A 257 21.05 -4.14 -12.34
CA ILE A 257 20.28 -3.49 -13.41
C ILE A 257 21.06 -3.33 -14.73
N GLY A 258 22.36 -3.59 -14.70
CA GLY A 258 23.27 -3.38 -15.84
C GLY A 258 23.86 -1.96 -15.90
N ASP A 259 25.04 -1.86 -16.51
CA ASP A 259 25.81 -0.61 -16.58
C ASP A 259 25.13 0.48 -17.44
N GLU A 260 24.43 0.09 -18.51
CA GLU A 260 23.70 1.03 -19.37
C GLU A 260 22.53 1.68 -18.62
N ALA A 261 21.62 0.88 -18.04
CA ALA A 261 20.50 1.40 -17.27
C ALA A 261 20.96 2.23 -16.06
N TYR A 262 22.05 1.83 -15.41
CA TYR A 262 22.64 2.61 -14.32
C TYR A 262 23.19 3.97 -14.79
N LYS A 263 23.88 4.01 -15.94
CA LYS A 263 24.39 5.25 -16.53
C LYS A 263 23.25 6.18 -16.91
N GLU A 264 22.19 5.65 -17.52
CA GLU A 264 21.00 6.40 -17.87
C GLU A 264 20.33 6.96 -16.62
N PHE A 265 20.04 6.12 -15.63
CA PHE A 265 19.49 6.58 -14.35
C PHE A 265 20.32 7.70 -13.73
N ARG A 266 21.65 7.56 -13.72
CA ARG A 266 22.55 8.59 -13.20
C ARG A 266 22.54 9.87 -14.05
N HIS A 267 22.36 9.75 -15.36
CA HIS A 267 22.15 10.90 -16.24
C HIS A 267 20.85 11.63 -15.88
N LEU A 268 19.75 10.89 -15.70
CA LEU A 268 18.46 11.43 -15.27
C LEU A 268 18.61 12.23 -13.97
N CYS A 269 19.19 11.62 -12.93
CA CYS A 269 19.36 12.26 -11.63
C CYS A 269 20.21 13.55 -11.67
N ASN A 270 21.24 13.61 -12.51
CA ASN A 270 22.19 14.73 -12.51
C ASN A 270 21.86 15.84 -13.51
N LYS A 271 21.12 15.53 -14.57
CA LYS A 271 20.88 16.47 -15.68
C LYS A 271 19.42 16.87 -15.83
N GLN A 272 18.49 15.94 -15.64
CA GLN A 272 17.08 16.16 -15.96
C GLN A 272 16.22 16.36 -14.71
N LEU A 273 16.54 15.64 -13.64
CA LEU A 273 15.81 15.71 -12.37
C LEU A 273 15.78 17.11 -11.75
N PRO A 274 16.85 17.92 -11.71
CA PRO A 274 16.79 19.26 -11.12
C PRO A 274 15.74 20.17 -11.76
N MET A 275 15.60 20.10 -13.09
CA MET A 275 14.58 20.85 -13.83
C MET A 275 13.15 20.38 -13.48
N MET A 276 12.97 19.06 -13.37
CA MET A 276 11.66 18.47 -13.03
C MET A 276 11.26 18.72 -11.57
N GLU A 277 12.23 18.73 -10.66
CA GLU A 277 12.02 19.15 -9.26
C GLU A 277 11.54 20.61 -9.19
N GLU A 278 12.13 21.50 -9.97
CA GLU A 278 11.70 22.91 -10.07
C GLU A 278 10.29 23.04 -10.64
N MET A 279 9.96 22.30 -11.71
CA MET A 279 8.62 22.24 -12.30
C MET A 279 7.57 21.69 -11.31
N ARG A 280 7.94 20.69 -10.51
CA ARG A 280 7.10 20.14 -9.44
C ARG A 280 6.85 21.17 -8.33
N LEU A 281 7.89 21.85 -7.85
CA LEU A 281 7.76 22.86 -6.80
C LEU A 281 6.92 24.08 -7.24
N SER A 282 6.93 24.37 -8.55
CA SER A 282 6.11 25.43 -9.16
C SER A 282 4.69 25.01 -9.55
N ARG A 283 4.26 23.77 -9.24
CA ARG A 283 2.93 23.21 -9.54
C ARG A 283 2.58 23.20 -11.04
N VAL A 284 3.57 22.98 -11.89
CA VAL A 284 3.38 22.84 -13.35
C VAL A 284 2.82 21.46 -13.72
N PHE A 285 2.90 20.50 -12.79
CA PHE A 285 2.28 19.17 -12.86
C PHE A 285 1.02 19.09 -12.00
#